data_AF-C5RCT0-F1
#
_entry.id   AF-C5RCT0-F1
#
_cell.length_a   1.000
_cell.length_b   1.000
_cell.length_c   1.000
_cell.angle_alpha   90.00
_cell.angle_beta   90.00
_cell.angle_gamma   90.00
#
_symmetry.space_group_name_H-M   'P 1'
#
loop_
_entity.id
_entity.type
_entity.pdbx_description
1 polymer ?
#
loop_
_entity_poly.entity_id
_entity_poly.type
_entity_poly.pdbx_seq_one_letter_code
_entity_poly.pdbx_strand_id
1 'polypeptide(L)'
;MAPDFFQQKSFRYQIFLKIQFVFLNQDEVLIRFSPEIMPYLINLKTNFTQHALSEISEFNSKYAVILYRWLSMNYNQYEHYSVKGGHRE
;
A
#
# COMPACT_ATOMS: atom_id res chain seq x y z
N MET A 1 21.40 -11.07 40.69
CA MET A 1 21.49 -10.75 39.26
C MET A 1 20.12 -10.99 38.66
N ALA A 2 19.34 -9.93 38.44
CA ALA A 2 17.96 -10.03 37.95
C ALA A 2 17.96 -9.95 36.41
N PRO A 3 17.06 -10.66 35.71
CA PRO A 3 16.97 -10.56 34.25
C PRO A 3 16.28 -9.24 33.86
N ASP A 4 16.89 -8.53 32.91
CA ASP A 4 16.37 -7.29 32.35
C ASP A 4 15.01 -7.51 31.68
N PHE A 5 14.05 -6.67 32.06
CA PHE A 5 12.68 -6.66 31.57
C PHE A 5 12.63 -6.48 30.04
N PHE A 6 11.89 -7.36 29.37
CA PHE A 6 11.45 -7.17 27.99
C PHE A 6 10.68 -5.83 27.90
N GLN A 7 11.31 -4.79 27.34
CA GLN A 7 10.63 -3.56 26.94
C GLN A 7 9.66 -3.89 25.79
N GLN A 8 8.44 -4.26 26.14
CA GLN A 8 7.37 -4.50 25.18
C GLN A 8 6.99 -3.15 24.56
N LYS A 9 7.53 -2.85 23.38
CA LYS A 9 7.27 -1.63 22.64
C LYS A 9 5.76 -1.53 22.36
N SER A 10 5.10 -0.57 23.01
CA SER A 10 3.66 -0.35 22.83
C SER A 10 3.41 0.38 21.52
N PHE A 11 2.83 -0.31 20.55
CA PHE A 11 2.43 0.29 19.29
C PHE A 11 1.04 0.91 19.44
N ARG A 12 0.91 2.21 19.14
CA ARG A 12 -0.38 2.89 19.03
C ARG A 12 -0.72 3.05 17.56
N TYR A 13 -1.82 2.44 17.15
CA TYR A 13 -2.37 2.60 15.80
C TYR A 13 -3.40 3.72 15.83
N GLN A 14 -3.23 4.71 14.95
CA GLN A 14 -4.22 5.77 14.75
C GLN A 14 -4.68 5.72 13.29
N ILE A 15 -5.99 5.67 13.09
CA ILE A 15 -6.59 5.89 11.77
C ILE A 15 -6.34 7.37 11.43
N PHE A 16 -5.45 7.63 10.48
CA PHE A 16 -4.99 8.99 10.18
C PHE A 16 -5.66 9.58 8.93
N LEU A 17 -6.38 8.77 8.15
CA LEU A 17 -6.97 9.19 6.89
C LEU A 17 -8.46 9.51 7.05
N LYS A 18 -8.84 10.76 6.83
CA LYS A 18 -10.23 11.18 6.61
C LYS A 18 -10.37 11.58 5.15
N ILE A 19 -11.21 10.87 4.40
CA ILE A 19 -11.56 11.19 3.02
C ILE A 19 -12.94 11.83 3.02
N GLN A 20 -13.08 12.98 2.36
CA GLN A 20 -14.37 13.63 2.16
C GLN A 20 -14.71 13.62 0.66
N PHE A 21 -15.93 13.22 0.34
CA PHE A 21 -16.48 13.25 -1.00
C PHE A 21 -17.36 14.49 -1.14
N VAL A 22 -17.08 15.30 -2.16
CA VAL A 22 -17.90 16.46 -2.53
C VAL A 22 -18.39 16.20 -3.95
N PHE A 23 -19.69 16.06 -4.11
CA PHE A 23 -20.32 15.92 -5.43
C PHE A 23 -20.50 17.31 -6.01
N LEU A 24 -19.79 17.61 -7.10
CA LEU A 24 -19.94 18.90 -7.78
C LEU A 24 -21.14 18.85 -8.74
N ASN A 25 -21.24 17.75 -9.51
CA ASN A 25 -22.30 17.45 -10.48
C ASN A 25 -22.64 15.95 -10.44
N GLN A 26 -23.57 15.48 -11.28
CA GLN A 26 -23.92 14.05 -11.39
C GLN A 26 -22.73 13.16 -11.79
N ASP A 27 -21.83 13.69 -12.62
CA ASP A 27 -20.73 12.93 -13.19
C ASP A 27 -19.37 13.23 -12.54
N GLU A 28 -19.32 14.21 -11.62
CA GLU A 28 -18.07 14.72 -11.06
C GLU A 28 -18.01 14.62 -9.54
N VAL A 29 -17.01 13.88 -9.06
CA VAL A 29 -16.71 13.72 -7.64
C VAL A 29 -15.37 14.36 -7.32
N LEU A 30 -15.38 15.34 -6.43
CA LEU A 30 -14.19 15.92 -5.83
C LEU A 30 -13.84 15.18 -4.55
N ILE A 31 -12.64 14.62 -4.51
CA ILE A 31 -12.12 13.93 -3.33
C ILE A 31 -11.15 14.87 -2.62
N ARG A 32 -11.45 15.21 -1.37
CA ARG A 32 -10.54 15.99 -0.52
C ARG A 32 -9.81 15.08 0.45
N PHE A 33 -8.48 15.13 0.36
CA PHE A 33 -7.57 14.45 1.27
C PHE A 33 -7.21 15.36 2.45
N SER A 34 -7.02 14.76 3.63
CA SER A 34 -6.52 15.50 4.79
C SER A 34 -5.03 15.81 4.64
N PRO A 35 -4.51 16.95 5.14
CA PRO A 35 -3.09 17.32 4.95
C PRO A 35 -2.09 16.29 5.45
N GLU A 36 -2.46 15.49 6.46
CA GLU A 36 -1.62 14.46 7.08
C GLU A 36 -1.21 13.33 6.13
N ILE A 37 -1.95 13.11 5.03
CA ILE A 37 -1.61 12.09 4.02
C ILE A 37 -0.53 12.57 3.02
N MET A 38 -0.31 13.88 2.91
CA MET A 38 0.62 14.46 1.93
C MET A 38 2.04 13.88 1.96
N PRO A 39 2.72 13.70 3.12
CA PRO A 39 4.06 13.11 3.13
C PRO A 39 4.10 11.70 2.53
N TYR A 40 3.03 10.91 2.70
CA TYR A 40 2.94 9.57 2.11
C TYR A 40 2.72 9.64 0.60
N LEU A 41 1.88 10.56 0.11
CA LEU A 41 1.67 10.78 -1.33
C LEU A 41 2.94 11.25 -2.04
N ILE A 42 3.76 12.07 -1.38
CA ILE A 42 5.05 12.52 -1.94
C ILE A 42 6.05 11.35 -2.00
N ASN A 43 6.07 10.50 -0.96
CA ASN A 43 6.93 9.32 -0.92
C ASN A 43 6.54 8.26 -1.97
N LEU A 44 5.29 8.27 -2.45
CA LEU A 44 4.88 7.45 -3.60
C LEU A 44 5.61 7.80 -4.90
N LYS A 45 6.36 8.90 -4.99
CA LYS A 45 7.18 9.18 -6.19
C LYS A 45 8.47 8.36 -6.25
N THR A 46 8.99 7.90 -5.11
CA THR A 46 10.31 7.26 -5.04
C THR A 46 10.22 5.74 -4.86
N ASN A 47 9.29 5.25 -4.04
CA ASN A 47 9.13 3.82 -3.74
C ASN A 47 7.65 3.42 -3.76
N PHE A 48 7.15 3.04 -4.94
CA PHE A 48 5.75 2.65 -5.13
C PHE A 48 5.63 1.35 -5.91
N THR A 49 4.46 0.72 -5.80
CA THR A 49 4.06 -0.42 -6.62
C THR A 49 2.95 0.04 -7.56
N GLN A 50 3.07 -0.30 -8.84
CA GLN A 50 2.08 0.02 -9.86
C GLN A 50 1.27 -1.24 -10.21
N HIS A 51 -0.04 -1.07 -10.33
CA HIS A 51 -0.98 -2.12 -10.76
C HIS A 51 -1.94 -1.51 -11.79
N ALA A 52 -2.39 -2.32 -12.75
CA ALA A 52 -3.40 -1.89 -13.70
C ALA A 52 -4.76 -1.76 -12.98
N LEU A 53 -5.47 -0.67 -13.25
CA LEU A 53 -6.78 -0.43 -12.62
C LEU A 53 -7.81 -1.49 -13.04
N SER A 54 -7.72 -1.98 -14.28
CA SER A 54 -8.56 -3.06 -14.81
C SER A 54 -8.47 -4.32 -13.94
N GLU A 55 -7.27 -4.74 -13.58
CA GLU A 55 -7.03 -5.93 -12.75
C GLU A 55 -7.63 -5.81 -11.35
N ILE A 56 -7.65 -4.60 -10.78
CA ILE A 56 -8.20 -4.35 -9.45
C ILE A 56 -9.72 -4.17 -9.52
N SER A 57 -10.24 -3.58 -10.60
CA SER A 57 -11.66 -3.25 -10.76
C SER A 57 -12.58 -4.48 -10.83
N GLU A 58 -12.04 -5.63 -11.20
CA GLU A 58 -12.77 -6.91 -11.23
C GLU A 58 -13.01 -7.49 -9.83
N PHE A 59 -12.28 -7.01 -8.80
CA PHE A 59 -12.45 -7.50 -7.44
C PHE A 59 -13.65 -6.88 -6.73
N ASN A 60 -14.64 -7.73 -6.43
CA ASN A 60 -15.84 -7.33 -5.67
C ASN A 60 -15.63 -7.34 -4.14
N SER A 61 -14.44 -7.70 -3.65
CA SER A 61 -14.16 -7.81 -2.21
C SER A 61 -12.97 -6.96 -1.81
N LYS A 62 -13.15 -6.17 -0.73
CA LYS A 62 -12.07 -5.41 -0.08
C LYS A 62 -10.86 -6.29 0.25
N TYR A 63 -11.09 -7.54 0.68
CA TYR A 63 -10.02 -8.46 1.05
C TYR A 63 -9.27 -9.02 -0.17
N ALA A 64 -9.95 -9.16 -1.32
CA ALA A 64 -9.32 -9.60 -2.56
C ALA A 64 -8.27 -8.60 -3.05
N VAL A 65 -8.57 -7.29 -2.95
CA VAL A 65 -7.59 -6.22 -3.28
C VAL A 65 -6.35 -6.28 -2.38
N ILE A 66 -6.53 -6.54 -1.08
CA ILE A 66 -5.42 -6.67 -0.12
C ILE A 66 -4.56 -7.90 -0.45
N LEU A 67 -5.20 -9.04 -0.71
CA LEU A 67 -4.52 -10.29 -1.04
C LEU A 67 -3.74 -10.20 -2.36
N TYR A 68 -4.36 -9.62 -3.39
CA TYR A 68 -3.71 -9.37 -4.69
C TYR A 68 -2.47 -8.47 -4.53
N ARG A 69 -2.56 -7.43 -3.69
CA ARG A 69 -1.40 -6.58 -3.37
C ARG A 69 -0.27 -7.37 -2.70
N TRP A 70 -0.58 -8.29 -1.78
CA TRP A 70 0.43 -9.13 -1.15
C TRP A 70 1.10 -10.08 -2.15
N LEU A 71 0.31 -10.74 -2.99
CA LEU A 71 0.82 -11.71 -3.97
C LEU A 71 1.68 -11.02 -5.03
N SER A 72 1.23 -9.89 -5.57
CA SER A 72 1.95 -9.14 -6.60
C SER A 72 3.28 -8.58 -6.10
N MET A 73 3.36 -8.15 -4.84
CA MET A 73 4.60 -7.67 -4.24
C MET A 73 5.66 -8.78 -4.06
N ASN A 74 5.22 -10.02 -3.84
CA ASN A 74 6.09 -11.21 -3.85
C ASN A 74 6.45 -11.65 -5.28
N TYR A 75 5.49 -11.64 -6.19
CA TYR A 75 5.67 -12.03 -7.58
C TYR A 75 6.64 -11.09 -8.32
N ASN A 76 6.51 -9.77 -8.13
CA ASN A 76 7.42 -8.80 -8.74
C ASN A 76 8.87 -8.99 -8.30
N GLN A 77 9.11 -9.42 -7.06
CA GLN A 77 10.44 -9.79 -6.59
C GLN A 77 10.90 -11.11 -7.21
N TYR A 78 10.04 -12.12 -7.28
CA TYR A 78 10.35 -13.38 -7.94
C TYR A 78 10.77 -13.16 -9.39
N GLU A 79 9.99 -12.47 -10.22
CA GLU A 79 10.37 -12.19 -11.62
C GLU A 79 11.70 -11.43 -11.71
N HIS A 80 11.88 -10.41 -10.89
CA HIS A 80 13.09 -9.57 -10.91
C HIS A 80 14.36 -10.35 -10.54
N TYR A 81 14.28 -11.31 -9.61
CA TYR A 81 15.45 -12.08 -9.15
C TYR A 81 15.57 -13.48 -9.79
N SER A 82 14.48 -14.06 -10.25
CA SER A 82 14.45 -15.34 -10.98
C SER A 82 15.15 -15.20 -12.33
N VAL A 83 14.87 -14.12 -13.07
CA VAL A 83 15.47 -13.88 -14.39
C VAL A 83 16.92 -13.39 -14.29
N LYS A 84 17.28 -12.71 -13.18
CA LYS A 84 18.65 -12.20 -12.93
C LYS A 84 19.58 -13.20 -12.22
N GLY A 85 19.06 -14.37 -11.83
CA GLY A 85 19.83 -15.47 -11.22
C GLY A 85 20.47 -16.43 -12.23
N GLY A 86 20.31 -16.19 -13.53
CA GLY A 86 20.94 -16.97 -14.59
C GLY A 86 22.45 -16.72 -14.64
N HIS A 87 23.21 -17.71 -14.16
CA HIS A 87 24.65 -17.94 -14.37
C HIS A 87 25.59 -16.73 -14.18
N ARG A 88 26.31 -16.74 -13.06
CA ARG A 88 27.72 -16.36 -13.10
C ARG A 88 28.46 -17.49 -13.83
N GLU A 89 28.61 -17.37 -15.15
CA GLU A 89 29.84 -17.86 -15.80
C GLU A 89 30.98 -16.90 -15.50
#